data_AF-A0A3A0W2E8-F1
#
_entry.id   AF-A0A3A0W2E8-F1
#
_cell.length_a   1.000
_cell.length_b   1.000
_cell.length_c   1.000
_cell.angle_alpha   90.00
_cell.angle_beta   90.00
_cell.angle_gamma   90.00
#
_symmetry.space_group_name_H-M   'P 1'
#
loop_
_entity.id
_entity.type
_entity.pdbx_description
1 polymer ?
#
loop_
_entity_poly.entity_id
_entity_poly.type
_entity_poly.pdbx_seq_one_letter_code
_entity_poly.pdbx_strand_id
1 'polypeptide(L)'
;MINRTAERVLTWIGNALHALFFLIFGGLLFALNLNSTEFKQSMVDSETTIEDANGILVIFNVWLIIILIISLIMLILSILSAVWIGKKNKAAGIILIVIGAFSLFGNAVVGVLWLVAGIMLLVRKPKTDTVTNQQNSFEEFEHHQEDYEAKDKQQKLEDNVDEAQNKENHYRY
;
A
#
# COMPACT_ATOMS: atom_id res chain seq x y z
N MET A 1 2.48 16.11 1.89
CA MET A 1 2.39 14.98 0.92
C MET A 1 3.30 13.83 1.34
N ILE A 2 2.73 12.70 1.77
CA ILE A 2 3.53 11.49 2.02
C ILE A 2 3.92 10.85 0.70
N ASN A 3 5.21 10.74 0.47
CA ASN A 3 5.74 9.98 -0.64
C ASN A 3 5.53 8.48 -0.34
N ARG A 4 4.50 7.89 -0.96
CA ARG A 4 4.25 6.44 -0.97
C ARG A 4 5.06 5.70 -2.04
N THR A 5 6.26 6.22 -2.30
CA THR A 5 7.15 5.76 -3.36
C THR A 5 7.68 4.36 -3.06
N ALA A 6 8.04 4.08 -1.81
CA ALA A 6 8.55 2.76 -1.42
C ALA A 6 7.49 1.65 -1.63
N GLU A 7 6.24 1.88 -1.21
CA GLU A 7 5.15 0.91 -1.42
C GLU A 7 4.88 0.71 -2.91
N ARG A 8 4.80 1.82 -3.66
CA ARG A 8 4.54 1.77 -5.09
C ARG A 8 5.66 1.04 -5.84
N VAL A 9 6.91 1.31 -5.52
CA VAL A 9 8.08 0.64 -6.11
C VAL A 9 8.07 -0.85 -5.77
N LEU A 10 7.79 -1.23 -4.51
CA LEU A 10 7.75 -2.63 -4.10
C LEU A 10 6.65 -3.43 -4.81
N THR A 11 5.45 -2.86 -4.94
CA THR A 11 4.36 -3.48 -5.71
C THR A 11 4.72 -3.60 -7.19
N TRP A 12 5.32 -2.57 -7.80
CA TRP A 12 5.78 -2.65 -9.19
C TRP A 12 6.89 -3.67 -9.42
N ILE A 13 7.83 -3.83 -8.47
CA ILE A 13 8.85 -4.88 -8.51
C ILE A 13 8.19 -6.26 -8.47
N GLY A 14 7.25 -6.48 -7.55
CA GLY A 14 6.48 -7.73 -7.48
C GLY A 14 5.73 -8.02 -8.79
N ASN A 15 5.10 -7.00 -9.38
CA ASN A 15 4.38 -7.13 -10.65
C ASN A 15 5.31 -7.44 -11.82
N ALA A 16 6.46 -6.76 -11.91
CA ALA A 16 7.44 -7.00 -12.95
C ALA A 16 8.01 -8.42 -12.86
N LEU A 17 8.30 -8.88 -11.64
CA LEU A 17 8.77 -10.24 -11.41
C LEU A 17 7.69 -11.27 -11.77
N HIS A 18 6.45 -11.06 -11.34
CA HIS A 18 5.34 -11.96 -11.69
C HIS A 18 5.07 -12.00 -13.20
N ALA A 19 5.14 -10.85 -13.87
CA ALA A 19 5.00 -10.76 -15.33
C ALA A 19 6.13 -11.52 -16.05
N LEU A 20 7.36 -11.47 -15.54
CA LEU A 20 8.47 -12.26 -16.06
C LEU A 20 8.20 -13.76 -15.93
N PHE A 21 7.75 -14.23 -14.76
CA PHE A 21 7.34 -15.62 -14.58
C PHE A 21 6.22 -16.02 -15.53
N PHE A 22 5.19 -15.18 -15.67
CA PHE A 22 4.11 -15.40 -16.61
C PHE A 22 4.62 -15.55 -18.05
N LEU A 23 5.57 -14.72 -18.49
CA LEU A 23 6.18 -14.83 -19.82
C LEU A 23 7.00 -16.11 -19.99
N ILE A 24 7.76 -16.53 -18.97
CA ILE A 24 8.54 -17.78 -19.03
C ILE A 24 7.61 -18.99 -19.17
N PHE A 25 6.58 -19.09 -18.33
CA PHE A 25 5.62 -20.19 -18.39
C PHE A 25 4.73 -20.14 -19.64
N GLY A 26 4.34 -18.95 -20.10
CA GLY A 26 3.63 -18.77 -21.37
C GLY A 26 4.51 -19.15 -22.56
N GLY A 27 5.79 -18.79 -22.53
CA GLY A 27 6.78 -19.19 -23.52
C GLY A 27 7.03 -20.70 -23.53
N LEU A 28 7.08 -21.34 -22.36
CA LEU A 28 7.16 -22.79 -22.24
C LEU A 28 5.93 -23.47 -22.85
N LEU A 29 4.72 -23.01 -22.51
CA LEU A 29 3.49 -23.53 -23.10
C LEU A 29 3.51 -23.40 -24.63
N PHE A 30 3.91 -22.22 -25.14
CA PHE A 30 4.02 -21.97 -26.57
C PHE A 30 5.04 -22.91 -27.24
N ALA A 31 6.23 -23.07 -26.65
CA ALA A 31 7.28 -23.94 -27.17
C ALA A 31 6.86 -25.43 -27.20
N LEU A 32 6.17 -25.90 -26.15
CA LEU A 32 5.66 -27.27 -26.08
C LEU A 32 4.58 -27.54 -27.13
N ASN A 33 3.76 -26.54 -27.48
CA ASN A 33 2.73 -26.69 -28.51
C ASN A 33 3.33 -26.64 -29.93
N LEU A 34 4.30 -25.74 -30.17
CA LEU A 34 5.00 -25.65 -31.45
C LEU A 34 5.77 -26.93 -31.79
N ASN A 35 6.47 -27.50 -30.82
CA ASN A 35 7.30 -28.69 -31.01
C ASN A 35 6.63 -29.95 -30.44
N SER A 36 5.30 -30.00 -30.43
CA SER A 36 4.55 -31.04 -29.73
C SER A 36 4.85 -32.45 -30.25
N THR A 37 5.10 -32.63 -31.56
CA THR A 37 5.48 -33.93 -32.14
C THR A 37 6.83 -34.41 -31.63
N GLU A 38 7.84 -33.55 -31.66
CA GLU A 38 9.20 -33.87 -31.21
C GLU A 38 9.23 -34.15 -29.70
N PHE A 39 8.47 -33.38 -28.93
CA PHE A 39 8.33 -33.57 -27.50
C PHE A 39 7.62 -34.87 -27.13
N LYS A 40 6.58 -35.29 -27.89
CA LYS A 40 5.97 -36.62 -27.71
C LYS A 40 6.97 -37.71 -28.03
N GLN A 41 7.72 -37.57 -29.12
CA GLN A 41 8.72 -38.55 -29.52
C GLN A 41 9.84 -38.68 -28.47
N SER A 42 10.22 -37.60 -27.80
CA SER A 42 11.22 -37.64 -26.73
C SER A 42 10.72 -38.24 -25.42
N MET A 43 9.41 -38.46 -25.27
CA MET A 43 8.79 -39.12 -24.12
C MET A 43 8.56 -40.62 -24.33
N VAL A 44 8.73 -41.13 -25.56
CA VAL A 44 8.53 -42.55 -25.88
C VAL A 44 9.79 -43.34 -25.58
N ASP A 45 9.63 -44.39 -24.79
CA ASP A 45 10.68 -45.37 -24.51
C ASP A 45 10.14 -46.81 -24.59
N SER A 46 10.76 -47.75 -23.86
CA SER A 46 10.32 -49.15 -23.85
C SER A 46 9.02 -49.40 -23.07
N GLU A 47 8.62 -48.46 -22.21
CA GLU A 47 7.46 -48.54 -21.33
C GLU A 47 6.35 -47.53 -21.71
N THR A 48 6.69 -46.40 -22.33
CA THR A 48 5.73 -45.38 -22.77
C THR A 48 5.47 -45.41 -24.27
N THR A 49 4.20 -45.52 -24.66
CA THR A 49 3.79 -45.41 -26.07
C THR A 49 3.55 -43.96 -26.50
N ILE A 50 3.41 -43.74 -27.82
CA ILE A 50 3.03 -42.42 -28.38
C ILE A 50 1.66 -41.96 -27.85
N GLU A 51 0.74 -42.89 -27.60
CA GLU A 51 -0.60 -42.58 -27.09
C GLU A 51 -0.54 -42.13 -25.63
N ASP A 52 0.28 -42.80 -24.80
CA ASP A 52 0.53 -42.39 -23.42
C ASP A 52 1.20 -41.01 -23.36
N ALA A 53 2.23 -40.79 -24.18
CA ALA A 53 2.91 -39.51 -24.28
C ALA A 53 1.93 -38.39 -24.68
N ASN A 54 1.01 -38.65 -25.61
CA ASN A 54 -0.03 -37.69 -25.99
C ASN A 54 -0.97 -37.37 -24.82
N GLY A 55 -1.42 -38.38 -24.08
CA GLY A 55 -2.26 -38.19 -22.90
C GLY A 55 -1.59 -37.33 -21.83
N ILE A 56 -0.32 -37.62 -21.50
CA ILE A 56 0.47 -36.86 -20.54
C ILE A 56 0.63 -35.40 -20.99
N LEU A 57 0.96 -35.17 -22.27
CA LEU A 57 1.17 -33.84 -22.82
C LEU A 57 -0.12 -32.99 -22.77
N VAL A 58 -1.28 -33.61 -23.05
CA VAL A 58 -2.59 -32.94 -22.95
C VAL A 58 -2.90 -32.56 -21.52
N ILE A 59 -2.76 -33.48 -20.56
CA ILE A 59 -3.00 -33.20 -19.13
C ILE A 59 -2.08 -32.07 -18.65
N PHE A 60 -0.80 -32.14 -19.01
CA PHE A 60 0.18 -31.13 -18.63
C PHE A 60 -0.14 -29.76 -19.25
N ASN A 61 -0.55 -29.70 -20.52
CA ASN A 61 -0.98 -28.45 -21.16
C ASN A 61 -2.20 -27.84 -20.49
N VAL A 62 -3.24 -28.64 -20.23
CA VAL A 62 -4.45 -28.17 -19.55
C VAL A 62 -4.10 -27.59 -18.18
N TRP A 63 -3.23 -28.28 -17.43
CA TRP A 63 -2.77 -27.82 -16.13
C TRP A 63 -1.99 -26.49 -16.23
N LEU A 64 -1.05 -26.37 -17.19
CA LEU A 64 -0.31 -25.13 -17.44
C LEU A 64 -1.23 -23.97 -17.84
N ILE A 65 -2.22 -24.22 -18.70
CA ILE A 65 -3.19 -23.22 -19.15
C ILE A 65 -4.01 -22.70 -17.96
N ILE A 66 -4.49 -23.59 -17.09
CA ILE A 66 -5.26 -23.20 -15.89
C ILE A 66 -4.40 -22.30 -14.99
N ILE A 67 -3.15 -22.67 -14.73
CA ILE A 67 -2.23 -21.87 -13.91
C ILE A 67 -1.96 -20.50 -14.54
N LEU A 68 -1.75 -20.45 -15.86
CA LEU A 68 -1.53 -19.18 -16.56
C LEU A 68 -2.75 -18.27 -16.51
N ILE A 69 -3.97 -18.80 -16.65
CA ILE A 69 -5.20 -18.01 -16.51
C ILE A 69 -5.32 -17.43 -15.10
N ILE A 70 -5.10 -18.25 -14.06
CA ILE A 70 -5.13 -17.80 -12.67
C ILE A 70 -4.05 -16.74 -12.42
N SER A 71 -2.83 -16.96 -12.91
CA SER A 71 -1.71 -16.02 -12.82
C SER A 71 -2.04 -14.68 -13.50
N LEU A 72 -2.67 -14.71 -14.67
CA LEU A 72 -3.10 -13.50 -15.38
C LEU A 72 -4.12 -12.69 -14.57
N ILE A 73 -5.10 -13.36 -13.95
CA ILE A 73 -6.10 -12.71 -13.09
C ILE A 73 -5.42 -12.06 -11.88
N MET A 74 -4.49 -12.76 -11.23
CA MET A 74 -3.73 -12.23 -10.10
C MET A 74 -2.86 -11.03 -10.50
N LEU A 75 -2.22 -11.07 -11.67
CA LEU A 75 -1.44 -9.96 -12.20
C LEU A 75 -2.33 -8.71 -12.41
N ILE A 76 -3.51 -8.88 -13.00
CA ILE A 76 -4.47 -7.79 -13.22
C ILE A 76 -4.91 -7.18 -11.89
N LEU A 77 -5.30 -8.02 -10.92
CA LEU A 77 -5.69 -7.57 -9.57
C LEU A 77 -4.56 -6.82 -8.86
N SER A 78 -3.32 -7.28 -9.02
CA SER A 78 -2.15 -6.62 -8.45
C SER A 78 -1.89 -5.26 -9.11
N ILE A 79 -2.05 -5.15 -10.43
CA ILE A 79 -1.94 -3.86 -11.15
C ILE A 79 -3.03 -2.89 -10.69
N LEU A 80 -4.28 -3.35 -10.56
CA LEU A 80 -5.39 -2.56 -10.01
C LEU A 80 -5.06 -2.05 -8.61
N SER A 81 -4.49 -2.90 -7.76
CA SER A 81 -4.05 -2.51 -6.42
C SER A 81 -2.95 -1.44 -6.48
N ALA A 82 -1.93 -1.61 -7.34
CA ALA A 82 -0.85 -0.65 -7.53
C ALA A 82 -1.33 0.75 -7.95
N VAL A 83 -2.35 0.81 -8.83
CA VAL A 83 -2.96 2.07 -9.28
C VAL A 83 -3.77 2.74 -8.16
N TRP A 84 -4.36 1.96 -7.25
CA TRP A 84 -5.12 2.50 -6.12
C TRP A 84 -4.26 3.02 -4.95
N ILE A 85 -2.95 2.71 -4.93
CA ILE A 85 -1.99 3.27 -3.98
C ILE A 85 -1.96 4.80 -4.13
N GLY A 86 -2.44 5.50 -3.11
CA GLY A 86 -2.57 6.95 -3.05
C GLY A 86 -4.01 7.44 -2.91
N LYS A 87 -5.02 6.67 -3.36
CA LYS A 87 -6.45 7.01 -3.24
C LYS A 87 -7.15 6.19 -2.15
N LYS A 88 -7.01 4.87 -2.16
CA LYS A 88 -7.70 3.93 -1.25
C LYS A 88 -6.74 2.89 -0.68
N ASN A 89 -5.81 3.38 0.15
CA ASN A 89 -4.67 2.59 0.64
C ASN A 89 -5.09 1.31 1.41
N LYS A 90 -6.11 1.39 2.27
CA LYS A 90 -6.55 0.21 3.04
C LYS A 90 -7.08 -0.92 2.15
N ALA A 91 -7.85 -0.58 1.11
CA ALA A 91 -8.41 -1.57 0.19
C ALA A 91 -7.31 -2.22 -0.67
N ALA A 92 -6.40 -1.43 -1.22
CA ALA A 92 -5.25 -1.92 -1.99
C ALA A 92 -4.35 -2.86 -1.16
N GLY A 93 -4.11 -2.53 0.11
CA GLY A 93 -3.32 -3.36 1.02
C GLY A 93 -3.95 -4.73 1.30
N ILE A 94 -5.26 -4.79 1.56
CA ILE A 94 -5.96 -6.06 1.80
C ILE A 94 -5.92 -6.95 0.55
N ILE A 95 -6.17 -6.38 -0.63
CA ILE A 95 -6.10 -7.10 -1.90
C ILE A 95 -4.71 -7.72 -2.09
N LEU A 96 -3.65 -6.95 -1.86
CA LEU A 96 -2.26 -7.44 -1.95
C LEU A 96 -1.93 -8.54 -0.94
N ILE A 97 -2.45 -8.47 0.29
CA ILE A 97 -2.23 -9.53 1.28
C ILE A 97 -2.91 -10.83 0.85
N VAL A 98 -4.17 -10.76 0.42
CA VAL A 98 -4.92 -11.95 -0.01
C VAL A 98 -4.19 -12.61 -1.19
N ILE A 99 -3.86 -11.83 -2.21
CA ILE A 99 -3.16 -12.34 -3.39
C ILE A 99 -1.74 -12.83 -3.04
N GLY A 100 -1.05 -12.10 -2.15
CA GLY A 100 0.28 -12.47 -1.67
C GLY A 100 0.28 -13.82 -0.94
N ALA A 101 -0.72 -14.05 -0.06
CA ALA A 101 -0.88 -15.33 0.64
C ALA A 101 -1.17 -16.48 -0.32
N PHE A 102 -2.05 -16.29 -1.30
CA PHE A 102 -2.29 -17.29 -2.35
C PHE A 102 -1.05 -17.53 -3.22
N SER A 103 -0.26 -16.49 -3.47
CA SER A 103 0.95 -16.59 -4.28
C SER A 103 2.06 -17.39 -3.59
N LEU A 104 2.03 -17.58 -2.27
CA LEU A 104 3.03 -18.41 -1.58
C LEU A 104 3.02 -19.87 -2.04
N PHE A 105 1.89 -20.40 -2.51
CA PHE A 105 1.79 -21.78 -2.98
C PHE A 105 2.47 -22.01 -4.33
N GLY A 106 2.60 -20.98 -5.17
CA GLY A 106 3.22 -21.10 -6.50
C GLY A 106 4.56 -20.38 -6.61
N ASN A 107 4.65 -19.16 -6.09
CA ASN A 107 5.82 -18.32 -6.16
C ASN A 107 6.00 -17.55 -4.86
N ALA A 108 6.72 -18.17 -3.92
CA ALA A 108 6.96 -17.62 -2.60
C ALA A 108 7.65 -16.24 -2.64
N VAL A 109 8.54 -16.01 -3.60
CA VAL A 109 9.26 -14.72 -3.73
C VAL A 109 8.28 -13.59 -4.06
N VAL A 110 7.43 -13.79 -5.07
CA VAL A 110 6.39 -12.81 -5.42
C VAL A 110 5.37 -12.67 -4.29
N GLY A 111 4.98 -13.78 -3.67
CA GLY A 111 4.05 -13.77 -2.54
C GLY A 111 4.54 -12.91 -1.38
N VAL A 112 5.80 -13.04 -0.99
CA VAL A 112 6.41 -12.23 0.07
C VAL A 112 6.48 -10.75 -0.33
N LEU A 113 6.86 -10.44 -1.58
CA LEU A 113 6.89 -9.05 -2.08
C LEU A 113 5.52 -8.36 -1.97
N TRP A 114 4.46 -9.05 -2.41
CA TRP A 114 3.09 -8.52 -2.32
C TRP A 114 2.56 -8.47 -0.88
N LEU A 115 2.92 -9.45 -0.05
CA LEU A 115 2.53 -9.49 1.36
C LEU A 115 3.18 -8.34 2.16
N VAL A 116 4.48 -8.10 1.98
CA VAL A 116 5.19 -6.97 2.60
C VAL A 116 4.60 -5.64 2.12
N ALA A 117 4.35 -5.48 0.81
CA ALA A 117 3.72 -4.28 0.26
C ALA A 117 2.32 -4.05 0.85
N GLY A 118 1.51 -5.10 0.97
CA GLY A 118 0.17 -5.05 1.55
C GLY A 118 0.17 -4.64 3.02
N ILE A 119 1.04 -5.24 3.83
CA ILE A 119 1.21 -4.87 5.25
C ILE A 119 1.67 -3.42 5.37
N MET A 120 2.64 -2.99 4.55
CA MET A 120 3.17 -1.62 4.58
C MET A 120 2.08 -0.59 4.23
N LEU A 121 1.13 -0.95 3.34
CA LEU A 121 -0.03 -0.12 3.02
C LEU A 121 -1.03 0.00 4.19
N LEU A 122 -1.19 -1.06 4.99
CA LEU A 122 -2.10 -1.08 6.15
C LEU A 122 -1.52 -0.38 7.38
N VAL A 123 -0.25 -0.62 7.67
CA VAL A 123 0.41 -0.12 8.89
C VAL A 123 0.80 1.35 8.76
N ARG A 124 1.11 1.83 7.54
CA ARG A 124 1.55 3.22 7.35
C ARG A 124 0.38 4.18 7.44
N LYS A 125 0.20 4.74 8.64
CA LYS A 125 -0.71 5.86 8.91
C LYS A 125 -0.43 6.98 7.91
N PRO A 126 -1.45 7.64 7.34
CA PRO A 126 -1.20 8.93 6.73
C PRO A 126 -0.59 9.80 7.85
N LYS A 127 0.67 10.22 7.71
CA LYS A 127 1.10 11.50 8.26
C LYS A 127 0.01 12.49 7.84
N THR A 128 -0.86 12.83 8.78
CA THR A 128 -1.47 14.15 8.78
C THR A 128 -0.33 15.09 8.43
N ASP A 129 -0.50 15.89 7.37
CA ASP A 129 0.37 17.01 7.14
C ASP A 129 0.16 17.94 8.36
N THR A 130 0.82 17.64 9.48
CA THR A 130 0.91 18.49 10.66
C THR A 130 1.89 19.63 10.34
N VAL A 131 1.72 20.27 9.19
CA VAL A 131 2.21 21.62 8.94
C VAL A 131 1.04 22.61 9.08
N THR A 132 -0.22 22.15 9.01
CA THR A 132 -1.40 23.01 9.25
C THR A 132 -1.94 22.95 10.69
N ASN A 133 -1.33 22.15 11.58
CA ASN A 133 -1.69 22.11 13.01
C ASN A 133 -0.55 22.54 13.95
N GLN A 134 0.61 22.95 13.42
CA GLN A 134 1.65 23.63 14.22
C GLN A 134 1.58 25.16 14.10
N GLN A 135 0.93 25.69 13.05
CA GLN A 135 0.69 27.13 12.93
C GLN A 135 -0.46 27.58 13.85
N ASN A 136 -1.56 26.82 13.91
CA ASN A 136 -2.68 27.12 14.79
C ASN A 136 -2.32 27.01 16.28
N SER A 137 -1.34 26.19 16.65
CA SER A 137 -0.84 26.09 18.02
C SER A 137 0.23 27.13 18.38
N PHE A 138 0.52 28.10 17.50
CA PHE A 138 1.40 29.22 17.82
C PHE A 138 0.59 30.52 17.83
N GLU A 139 -0.32 30.69 16.86
CA GLU A 139 -1.27 31.81 16.82
C GLU A 139 -2.28 31.78 17.98
N GLU A 140 -2.74 30.60 18.44
CA GLU A 140 -3.63 30.48 19.61
C GLU A 140 -2.89 30.76 20.95
N PHE A 141 -1.57 30.55 21.01
CA PHE A 141 -0.78 30.91 22.18
C PHE A 141 -0.47 32.42 22.24
N GLU A 142 -0.16 33.06 21.11
CA GLU A 142 0.02 34.52 21.06
C GLU A 142 -1.27 35.27 21.38
N HIS A 143 -2.41 34.87 20.80
CA HIS A 143 -3.70 35.52 21.07
C HIS A 143 -4.15 35.36 22.53
N HIS A 144 -3.91 34.20 23.16
CA HIS A 144 -4.22 34.05 24.58
C HIS A 144 -3.27 34.85 25.47
N GLN A 145 -1.98 34.97 25.11
CA GLN A 145 -1.01 35.72 25.91
C GLN A 145 -1.27 37.24 25.87
N GLU A 146 -1.67 37.77 24.71
CA GLU A 146 -2.10 39.17 24.58
C GLU A 146 -3.39 39.45 25.39
N ASP A 147 -4.35 38.52 25.40
CA ASP A 147 -5.58 38.66 26.19
C ASP A 147 -5.31 38.63 27.71
N TYR A 148 -4.33 37.85 28.17
CA TYR A 148 -3.90 37.84 29.58
C TYR A 148 -3.18 39.14 29.96
N GLU A 149 -2.28 39.64 29.11
CA GLU A 149 -1.59 40.92 29.37
C GLU A 149 -2.52 42.13 29.31
N ALA A 150 -3.50 42.13 28.40
CA ALA A 150 -4.49 43.20 28.30
C ALA A 150 -5.43 43.21 29.52
N LYS A 151 -5.85 42.04 30.01
CA LYS A 151 -6.66 41.92 31.23
C LYS A 151 -5.90 42.30 32.50
N ASP A 152 -4.63 41.91 32.64
CA ASP A 152 -3.80 42.30 33.81
C ASP A 152 -3.56 43.82 33.85
N LYS A 153 -3.36 44.45 32.68
CA LYS A 153 -3.24 45.92 32.58
C LYS A 153 -4.55 46.63 32.89
N GLN A 154 -5.69 46.13 32.42
CA GLN A 154 -7.01 46.71 32.74
C GLN A 154 -7.34 46.56 34.23
N GLN A 155 -7.07 45.40 34.82
CA GLN A 155 -7.32 45.16 36.24
C GLN A 155 -6.43 46.04 37.14
N LYS A 156 -5.15 46.23 36.79
CA LYS A 156 -4.28 47.18 37.49
C LYS A 156 -4.71 48.64 37.34
N LEU A 157 -5.35 49.01 36.24
CA LEU A 157 -5.89 50.36 36.05
C LEU A 157 -7.15 50.56 36.89
N GLU A 158 -8.05 49.58 36.93
CA GLU A 158 -9.27 49.62 37.77
C GLU A 158 -8.91 49.65 39.27
N ASP A 159 -7.98 48.80 39.73
CA ASP A 159 -7.53 48.80 41.14
C ASP A 159 -6.90 50.14 41.56
N ASN A 160 -6.15 50.80 40.66
CA ASN A 160 -5.57 52.12 40.93
C ASN A 160 -6.62 53.24 40.95
N VAL A 161 -7.68 53.14 40.14
CA VAL A 161 -8.79 54.11 40.12
C VAL A 161 -9.62 53.98 41.39
N ASP A 162 -9.90 52.76 41.84
CA ASP A 162 -10.62 52.51 43.09
C ASP A 162 -9.81 52.96 44.32
N GLU A 163 -8.49 52.76 44.32
CA GLU A 163 -7.61 53.23 45.39
C GLU A 163 -7.51 54.77 45.43
N ALA A 164 -7.54 55.44 44.27
CA ALA A 164 -7.56 56.90 44.17
C ALA A 164 -8.90 57.49 44.66
N GLN A 165 -10.03 56.87 44.30
CA GLN A 165 -11.36 57.29 44.75
C GLN A 165 -11.57 57.04 46.26
N ASN A 166 -11.01 55.97 46.81
CA ASN A 166 -11.06 55.69 48.24
C ASN A 166 -10.23 56.73 49.05
N LYS A 167 -9.06 57.13 48.53
CA LYS A 167 -8.26 58.21 49.14
C LYS A 167 -8.96 59.57 49.07
N GLU A 168 -9.66 59.90 47.97
CA GLU A 168 -10.39 61.16 47.84
C GLU A 168 -11.58 61.27 48.81
N ASN A 169 -12.29 60.17 49.05
CA ASN A 169 -13.40 60.12 50.01
C ASN A 169 -12.96 60.19 51.48
N HIS A 170 -11.71 59.83 51.80
CA HIS A 170 -11.18 59.88 53.17
C HIS A 170 -10.90 61.31 53.67
N TYR A 171 -10.84 62.31 52.78
CA TYR A 171 -10.58 63.72 53.14
C TYR A 171 -11.84 64.61 53.11
N ARG A 172 -13.04 64.03 52.96
CA ARG A 172 -14.32 64.76 53.03
C ARG A 172 -15.04 64.47 54.35
N TYR A 173 -14.56 65.07 55.44
CA TYR A 173 -15.31 65.35 56.66
C TYR A 173 -14.94 66.72 57.21
#